data_AF-A0A8K1FPI9-F1
#
_entry.id   AF-A0A8K1FPI9-F1
#
_cell.length_a   1.000
_cell.length_b   1.000
_cell.length_c   1.000
_cell.angle_alpha   90.00
_cell.angle_beta   90.00
_cell.angle_gamma   90.00
#
_symmetry.space_group_name_H-M   'P 1'
#
loop_
_entity.id
_entity.type
_entity.pdbx_description
1 polymer ?
#
loop_
_entity_poly.entity_id
_entity_poly.type
_entity_poly.pdbx_seq_one_letter_code
_entity_poly.pdbx_strand_id
1 'polypeptide(L)'
;MNEMTPLMQQVPYMVLPGNHEAECHSPACLLSTFKKDHLGNYTAFNSRFKMSSAESKGVKSMWYSFDYASVHFTSLSSETDYPDAPSNSYTLTHKNGGFGNQVAWLEEDLKKAAANRANVPWIVVTMHRPIYHLEQVDANGAPTDYSKNLQSAFEELFLKYNVDIVISGHRHRYERQMPIARNAAKTDGVSSDKKTYTNPKAPVYLVSGGAGNIEANELNNNKASWHVVQSKDYGIMNVHVGPKSMQWTYINSDSKKVVDQFTITKN
;
A
#
# COMPACT_ATOMS: atom_id res chain seq x y z
N MET A 1 17.15 7.65 11.90
CA MET A 1 17.62 7.50 10.50
C MET A 1 18.93 6.71 10.41
N ASN A 2 19.79 6.74 11.44
CA ASN A 2 21.10 6.06 11.40
C ASN A 2 21.06 4.56 11.06
N GLU A 3 20.07 3.82 11.57
CA GLU A 3 19.94 2.38 11.31
C GLU A 3 19.72 2.05 9.82
N MET A 4 19.04 2.93 9.09
CA MET A 4 18.74 2.75 7.66
C MET A 4 19.79 3.39 6.74
N THR A 5 20.75 4.14 7.29
CA THR A 5 21.79 4.85 6.52
C THR A 5 22.54 3.94 5.53
N PRO A 6 22.98 2.71 5.89
CA PRO A 6 23.71 1.86 4.96
C PRO A 6 22.94 1.53 3.68
N LEU A 7 21.61 1.47 3.76
CA LEU A 7 20.72 1.22 2.61
C LEU A 7 20.38 2.52 1.88
N MET A 8 19.89 3.53 2.60
CA MET A 8 19.37 4.77 2.01
C MET A 8 20.43 5.62 1.29
N GLN A 9 21.73 5.39 1.56
CA GLN A 9 22.82 6.05 0.84
C GLN A 9 23.13 5.41 -0.52
N GLN A 10 22.70 4.16 -0.74
CA GLN A 10 23.05 3.40 -1.94
C GLN A 10 21.89 3.28 -2.93
N VAL A 11 20.66 3.25 -2.43
CA VAL A 11 19.44 3.11 -3.23
C VAL A 11 18.37 4.10 -2.78
N PRO A 12 17.56 4.65 -3.72
CA PRO A 12 16.41 5.46 -3.36
C PRO A 12 15.48 4.70 -2.40
N TYR A 13 15.13 5.33 -1.28
CA TYR A 13 14.23 4.77 -0.27
C TYR A 13 12.93 5.56 -0.27
N MET A 14 11.96 5.07 -1.03
CA MET A 14 10.66 5.71 -1.25
C MET A 14 9.73 5.36 -0.09
N VAL A 15 9.10 6.37 0.52
CA VAL A 15 8.26 6.21 1.72
C VAL A 15 6.85 6.75 1.48
N LEU A 16 5.89 6.28 2.27
CA LEU A 16 4.53 6.81 2.27
C LEU A 16 4.06 6.99 3.72
N PRO A 17 3.09 7.88 3.98
CA PRO A 17 2.61 8.10 5.34
C PRO A 17 1.66 6.99 5.79
N GLY A 18 1.84 6.52 7.02
CA GLY A 18 0.89 5.71 7.75
C GLY A 18 0.34 6.42 8.99
N ASN A 19 -0.39 5.67 9.81
CA ASN A 19 -1.01 6.22 11.02
C ASN A 19 0.04 6.65 12.06
N HIS A 20 1.16 5.93 12.17
CA HIS A 20 2.23 6.26 13.11
C HIS A 20 3.02 7.52 12.75
N GLU A 21 2.91 8.00 11.51
CA GLU A 21 3.46 9.30 11.11
C GLU A 21 2.62 10.47 11.65
N ALA A 22 1.39 10.20 12.12
CA ALA A 22 0.47 11.17 12.74
C ALA A 22 0.18 10.91 14.22
N GLU A 23 0.58 9.77 14.77
CA GLU A 23 0.18 9.33 16.11
C GLU A 23 1.32 9.32 17.13
N CYS A 24 0.98 9.63 18.39
CA CYS A 24 1.88 9.50 19.52
C CYS A 24 1.63 8.18 20.28
N HIS A 25 2.55 7.23 20.14
CA HIS A 25 2.46 5.90 20.78
C HIS A 25 3.31 5.73 22.05
N SER A 26 3.87 6.81 22.59
CA SER A 26 4.64 6.76 23.86
C SER A 26 4.23 7.86 24.84
N PRO A 27 4.30 7.61 26.16
CA PRO A 27 4.04 8.66 27.17
C PRO A 27 4.90 9.91 26.96
N ALA A 28 6.17 9.73 26.57
CA ALA A 28 7.09 10.83 26.29
C ALA A 28 6.68 11.67 25.07
N CYS A 29 5.94 11.09 24.11
CA CYS A 29 5.35 11.81 22.99
C CYS A 29 4.08 12.54 23.42
N LEU A 30 3.18 11.84 24.11
CA LEU A 30 1.89 12.37 24.58
C LEU A 30 2.05 13.57 25.53
N LEU A 31 3.07 13.56 26.38
CA LEU A 31 3.37 14.64 27.33
C LEU A 31 4.12 15.83 26.69
N SER A 32 4.54 15.72 25.43
CA SER A 32 5.27 16.79 24.73
C SER A 32 4.38 17.40 23.65
N THR A 33 3.88 18.61 23.90
CA THR A 33 3.12 19.40 22.91
C THR A 33 3.89 19.55 21.61
N PHE A 34 5.19 19.86 21.69
CA PHE A 34 6.08 19.94 20.54
C PHE A 34 6.05 18.65 19.69
N LYS A 35 6.31 17.47 20.30
CA LYS A 35 6.34 16.21 19.55
C LYS A 35 4.98 15.83 19.00
N LYS A 36 3.94 15.98 19.82
CA LYS A 36 2.54 15.71 19.45
C LYS A 36 2.13 16.54 18.23
N ASP A 37 2.42 17.84 18.24
CA ASP A 37 2.03 18.73 17.15
C ASP A 37 2.80 18.42 15.86
N HIS A 38 4.10 18.10 15.95
CA HIS A 38 4.93 17.79 14.79
C HIS A 38 4.64 16.42 14.17
N LEU A 39 4.13 15.47 14.94
CA LEU A 39 3.62 14.21 14.41
C LEU A 39 2.20 14.40 13.86
N GLY A 40 1.28 14.95 14.66
CA GLY A 40 -0.14 15.07 14.31
C GLY A 40 -0.48 15.90 13.06
N ASN A 41 0.48 16.63 12.49
CA ASN A 41 0.32 17.32 11.20
C ASN A 41 1.32 16.83 10.12
N TYR A 42 1.95 15.68 10.33
CA TYR A 42 2.98 15.08 9.48
C TYR A 42 4.23 15.94 9.27
N THR A 43 4.50 16.97 10.10
CA THR A 43 5.69 17.81 9.96
C THR A 43 6.96 16.99 10.12
N ALA A 44 7.03 16.10 11.11
CA ALA A 44 8.20 15.27 11.35
C ALA A 44 8.50 14.36 10.14
N PHE A 45 7.47 13.74 9.56
CA PHE A 45 7.59 12.89 8.38
C PHE A 45 8.04 13.70 7.15
N ASN A 46 7.32 14.78 6.82
CA ASN A 46 7.59 15.62 5.66
C ASN A 46 8.90 16.43 5.75
N SER A 47 9.48 16.59 6.95
CA SER A 47 10.78 17.24 7.13
C SER A 47 11.96 16.27 6.97
N ARG A 48 11.73 14.97 7.19
CA ARG A 48 12.78 13.94 7.16
C ARG A 48 12.90 13.26 5.81
N PHE A 49 11.79 13.12 5.10
CA PHE A 49 11.73 12.47 3.80
C PHE A 49 11.30 13.45 2.72
N LYS A 50 11.93 13.34 1.55
CA LYS A 50 11.60 14.12 0.34
C LYS A 50 11.30 13.15 -0.79
N MET A 51 10.07 13.20 -1.29
CA MET A 51 9.60 12.36 -2.40
C MET A 51 9.38 13.20 -3.66
N SER A 52 9.16 12.55 -4.80
CA SER A 52 9.02 13.16 -6.14
C SER A 52 7.68 13.88 -6.38
N SER A 53 7.11 14.50 -5.34
CA SER A 53 5.81 15.17 -5.44
C SER A 53 5.83 16.38 -6.36
N ALA A 54 6.94 17.10 -6.46
CA ALA A 54 7.03 18.25 -7.36
C ALA A 54 6.92 17.81 -8.83
N GLU A 55 7.61 16.73 -9.20
CA GLU A 55 7.63 16.15 -10.53
C GLU A 55 6.28 15.51 -10.89
N SER A 56 5.65 14.82 -9.93
CA SER A 56 4.36 14.16 -10.12
C SER A 56 3.15 15.07 -9.93
N LYS A 57 3.35 16.36 -9.60
CA LYS A 57 2.30 17.29 -9.15
C LYS A 57 1.52 16.80 -7.92
N GLY A 58 2.16 15.95 -7.11
CA GLY A 58 1.66 15.50 -5.81
C GLY A 58 1.91 16.54 -4.71
N VAL A 59 1.89 16.11 -3.44
CA VAL A 59 2.09 17.00 -2.30
C VAL A 59 3.04 16.40 -1.27
N LYS A 60 4.19 17.08 -1.07
CA LYS A 60 5.23 16.72 -0.08
C LYS A 60 5.60 15.23 -0.17
N SER A 61 5.62 14.51 0.96
CA SER A 61 5.78 13.05 0.97
C SER A 61 4.45 12.34 1.19
N MET A 62 3.32 13.05 1.07
CA MET A 62 1.99 12.53 1.35
C MET A 62 1.44 11.66 0.21
N TRP A 63 1.54 12.16 -1.01
CA TRP A 63 1.24 11.42 -2.24
C TRP A 63 2.07 11.95 -3.39
N TYR A 64 2.54 11.02 -4.22
CA TYR A 64 3.44 11.28 -5.34
C TYR A 64 3.50 10.05 -6.24
N SER A 65 4.10 10.19 -7.42
CA SER A 65 4.37 9.08 -8.32
C SER A 65 5.77 9.18 -8.93
N PHE A 66 6.24 8.07 -9.46
CA PHE A 66 7.52 7.98 -10.16
C PHE A 66 7.57 6.74 -11.05
N ASP A 67 8.40 6.80 -12.10
CA ASP A 67 8.69 5.66 -12.95
C ASP A 67 10.02 5.03 -12.54
N TYR A 68 10.06 3.69 -12.46
CA TYR A 68 11.29 2.95 -12.27
C TYR A 68 11.24 1.63 -13.04
N ALA A 69 12.22 1.40 -13.91
CA ALA A 69 12.22 0.30 -14.87
C ALA A 69 10.91 0.27 -15.68
N SER A 70 10.22 -0.87 -15.73
CA SER A 70 8.95 -1.04 -16.47
C SER A 70 7.70 -0.70 -15.65
N VAL A 71 7.84 0.04 -14.55
CA VAL A 71 6.77 0.27 -13.57
C VAL A 71 6.54 1.75 -13.33
N HIS A 72 5.29 2.15 -13.38
CA HIS A 72 4.79 3.40 -12.79
C HIS A 72 4.32 3.12 -11.37
N PHE A 73 4.91 3.78 -10.39
CA PHE A 73 4.51 3.70 -8.99
C PHE A 73 3.70 4.93 -8.60
N THR A 74 2.52 4.71 -8.02
CA THR A 74 1.66 5.74 -7.45
C THR A 74 1.54 5.52 -5.95
N SER A 75 2.09 6.44 -5.14
CA SER A 75 2.02 6.38 -3.69
C SER A 75 0.93 7.31 -3.16
N LEU A 76 0.07 6.78 -2.29
CA LEU A 76 -1.07 7.49 -1.70
C LEU A 76 -0.97 7.55 -0.18
N SER A 77 -1.60 8.57 0.40
CA SER A 77 -1.97 8.60 1.80
C SER A 77 -3.33 7.94 2.00
N SER A 78 -3.33 6.82 2.73
CA SER A 78 -4.55 6.18 3.23
C SER A 78 -5.04 6.74 4.56
N GLU A 79 -4.50 7.88 5.00
CA GLU A 79 -4.80 8.44 6.31
C GLU A 79 -5.65 9.70 6.21
N THR A 80 -5.70 10.37 5.05
CA THR A 80 -6.35 11.66 4.92
C THR A 80 -6.62 12.09 3.47
N ASP A 81 -7.36 13.20 3.31
CA ASP A 81 -7.68 13.89 2.05
C ASP A 81 -8.47 13.04 1.04
N TYR A 82 -9.36 12.20 1.56
CA TYR A 82 -10.45 11.52 0.84
C TYR A 82 -11.71 11.42 1.74
N PRO A 83 -12.92 11.21 1.19
CA PRO A 83 -14.14 11.11 1.98
C PRO A 83 -14.08 10.01 3.04
N ASP A 84 -14.52 10.33 4.26
CA ASP A 84 -14.56 9.40 5.41
C ASP A 84 -13.19 8.78 5.76
N ALA A 85 -12.10 9.50 5.51
CA ALA A 85 -10.77 9.12 5.97
C ALA A 85 -10.75 8.87 7.49
N PRO A 86 -10.00 7.86 7.97
CA PRO A 86 -10.05 7.43 9.36
C PRO A 86 -9.57 8.53 10.30
N SER A 87 -10.21 8.63 11.45
CA SER A 87 -9.59 9.28 12.61
C SER A 87 -8.56 8.33 13.20
N ASN A 88 -7.39 8.87 13.53
CA ASN A 88 -6.34 8.13 14.18
C ASN A 88 -6.63 8.10 15.70
N SER A 89 -6.56 6.92 16.32
CA SER A 89 -6.96 6.68 17.72
C SER A 89 -6.14 7.48 18.71
N TYR A 90 -4.91 7.85 18.34
CA TYR A 90 -3.99 8.61 19.19
C TYR A 90 -3.79 10.06 18.73
N THR A 91 -4.65 10.56 17.85
CA THR A 91 -4.76 12.00 17.53
C THR A 91 -5.86 12.66 18.34
N LEU A 92 -5.48 13.31 19.45
CA LEU A 92 -6.44 13.95 20.36
C LEU A 92 -6.88 15.35 19.91
N THR A 93 -5.99 16.12 19.29
CA THR A 93 -6.20 17.57 19.05
C THR A 93 -5.93 18.01 17.61
N HIS A 94 -5.48 17.13 16.73
CA HIS A 94 -5.12 17.47 15.35
C HIS A 94 -6.06 16.79 14.37
N LYS A 95 -6.49 17.55 13.37
CA LYS A 95 -7.17 17.01 12.20
C LYS A 95 -6.10 16.65 11.16
N ASN A 96 -5.95 15.37 10.88
CA ASN A 96 -5.08 14.92 9.80
C ASN A 96 -5.66 15.42 8.46
N GLY A 97 -4.80 15.95 7.58
CA GLY A 97 -5.18 16.38 6.24
C GLY A 97 -5.01 17.85 5.95
N GLY A 98 -5.71 18.29 4.90
CA GLY A 98 -5.61 19.65 4.38
C GLY A 98 -4.41 19.83 3.45
N PHE A 99 -3.91 18.74 2.87
CA PHE A 99 -2.79 18.79 1.92
C PHE A 99 -3.26 19.05 0.48
N GLY A 100 -4.54 18.81 0.17
CA GLY A 100 -5.11 19.08 -1.15
C GLY A 100 -6.16 18.04 -1.56
N ASN A 101 -6.44 17.96 -2.86
CA ASN A 101 -7.39 16.99 -3.40
C ASN A 101 -6.65 15.77 -3.97
N GLN A 102 -6.37 14.79 -3.11
CA GLN A 102 -5.64 13.58 -3.48
C GLN A 102 -6.41 12.73 -4.50
N VAL A 103 -7.73 12.60 -4.38
CA VAL A 103 -8.54 11.77 -5.29
C VAL A 103 -8.49 12.30 -6.72
N ALA A 104 -8.59 13.62 -6.90
CA ALA A 104 -8.45 14.24 -8.22
C ALA A 104 -7.02 14.12 -8.77
N TRP A 105 -6.01 14.25 -7.91
CA TRP A 105 -4.62 14.03 -8.31
C TRP A 105 -4.38 12.58 -8.77
N LEU A 106 -4.88 11.60 -8.02
CA LEU A 106 -4.78 10.18 -8.32
C LEU A 106 -5.40 9.86 -9.70
N GLU A 107 -6.57 10.41 -9.99
CA GLU A 107 -7.20 10.19 -11.30
C GLU A 107 -6.33 10.69 -12.46
N GLU A 108 -5.74 11.89 -12.33
CA GLU A 108 -4.86 12.46 -13.34
C GLU A 108 -3.52 11.73 -13.47
N ASP A 109 -2.98 11.22 -12.37
CA ASP A 109 -1.77 10.40 -12.35
C ASP A 109 -2.00 9.06 -13.05
N LEU A 110 -3.01 8.31 -12.62
CA LEU A 110 -3.34 7.00 -13.21
C LEU A 110 -3.73 7.12 -14.69
N LYS A 111 -4.41 8.20 -15.09
CA LYS A 111 -4.71 8.48 -16.50
C LYS A 111 -3.46 8.62 -17.35
N LYS A 112 -2.44 9.34 -16.86
CA LYS A 112 -1.15 9.49 -17.55
C LYS A 112 -0.40 8.17 -17.60
N ALA A 113 -0.34 7.45 -16.49
CA ALA A 113 0.30 6.14 -16.41
C ALA A 113 -0.34 5.12 -17.37
N ALA A 114 -1.67 5.09 -17.42
CA ALA A 114 -2.42 4.24 -18.34
C ALA A 114 -2.14 4.60 -19.81
N ALA A 115 -2.02 5.88 -20.14
CA ALA A 115 -1.62 6.34 -21.47
C ALA A 115 -0.14 6.04 -21.80
N ASN A 116 0.71 5.84 -20.80
CA ASN A 116 2.15 5.60 -20.94
C ASN A 116 2.56 4.11 -20.81
N ARG A 117 1.61 3.17 -20.87
CA ARG A 117 1.88 1.73 -20.72
C ARG A 117 2.85 1.14 -21.75
N ALA A 118 3.11 1.83 -22.87
CA ALA A 118 4.15 1.43 -23.81
C ALA A 118 5.55 1.48 -23.19
N ASN A 119 5.80 2.40 -22.25
CA ASN A 119 7.09 2.56 -21.56
C ASN A 119 7.08 1.94 -20.17
N VAL A 120 5.98 2.12 -19.44
CA VAL A 120 5.76 1.59 -18.08
C VAL A 120 4.53 0.68 -18.09
N PRO A 121 4.65 -0.56 -18.61
CA PRO A 121 3.50 -1.44 -18.77
C PRO A 121 2.81 -1.76 -17.47
N TRP A 122 3.50 -1.70 -16.33
CA TRP A 122 2.95 -1.99 -15.00
C TRP A 122 2.59 -0.72 -14.24
N ILE A 123 1.42 -0.69 -13.63
CA ILE A 123 1.00 0.35 -12.70
C ILE A 123 0.83 -0.29 -11.32
N VAL A 124 1.62 0.18 -10.35
CA VAL A 124 1.60 -0.29 -8.96
C VAL A 124 1.18 0.86 -8.07
N VAL A 125 0.14 0.65 -7.27
CA VAL A 125 -0.28 1.59 -6.23
C VAL A 125 0.24 1.13 -4.88
N THR A 126 0.77 2.06 -4.08
CA THR A 126 1.18 1.81 -2.70
C THR A 126 0.43 2.72 -1.74
N MET A 127 -0.06 2.17 -0.64
CA MET A 127 -0.73 2.92 0.44
C MET A 127 -0.51 2.24 1.79
N HIS A 128 -0.78 2.88 2.92
CA HIS A 128 -0.50 2.23 4.22
C HIS A 128 -1.60 1.26 4.63
N ARG A 129 -2.84 1.72 4.73
CA ARG A 129 -4.00 0.90 5.11
C ARG A 129 -4.54 0.13 3.90
N PRO A 130 -4.82 -1.19 4.02
CA PRO A 130 -5.34 -2.00 2.94
C PRO A 130 -6.85 -1.79 2.71
N ILE A 131 -7.30 -1.96 1.46
CA ILE A 131 -8.73 -2.14 1.13
C ILE A 131 -9.17 -3.58 1.43
N TYR A 132 -8.36 -4.56 1.02
CA TYR A 132 -8.68 -5.98 1.14
C TYR A 132 -7.70 -6.70 2.07
N HIS A 133 -8.21 -7.13 3.21
CA HIS A 133 -7.50 -7.96 4.19
C HIS A 133 -8.53 -8.70 5.04
N LEU A 134 -8.14 -9.80 5.70
CA LEU A 134 -9.10 -10.67 6.39
C LEU A 134 -9.71 -10.08 7.67
N GLU A 135 -9.20 -8.99 8.22
CA GLU A 135 -9.63 -8.54 9.56
C GLU A 135 -10.83 -7.59 9.55
N GLN A 136 -11.01 -6.78 8.50
CA GLN A 136 -12.17 -5.89 8.35
C GLN A 136 -12.98 -6.30 7.13
N VAL A 137 -13.64 -7.43 7.29
CA VAL A 137 -14.40 -8.07 6.23
C VAL A 137 -15.68 -8.67 6.79
N ASP A 138 -16.79 -8.52 6.05
CA ASP A 138 -18.05 -9.18 6.39
C ASP A 138 -18.07 -10.66 5.95
N ALA A 139 -19.18 -11.35 6.23
CA ALA A 139 -19.34 -12.76 5.89
C ALA A 139 -19.26 -13.07 4.37
N ASN A 140 -19.42 -12.07 3.51
CA ASN A 140 -19.37 -12.19 2.05
C ASN A 140 -18.00 -11.82 1.47
N GLY A 141 -17.04 -11.39 2.29
CA GLY A 141 -15.76 -10.91 1.80
C GLY A 141 -15.75 -9.42 1.45
N ALA A 142 -16.76 -8.64 1.84
CA ALA A 142 -16.79 -7.20 1.58
C ALA A 142 -16.07 -6.40 2.68
N PRO A 143 -15.26 -5.38 2.34
CA PRO A 143 -14.58 -4.54 3.32
C PRO A 143 -15.53 -3.84 4.29
N THR A 144 -15.13 -3.73 5.55
CA THR A 144 -15.81 -2.96 6.60
C THR A 144 -14.95 -1.80 7.09
N ASP A 145 -15.50 -0.94 7.95
CA ASP A 145 -14.77 0.14 8.63
C ASP A 145 -13.96 1.04 7.68
N TYR A 146 -12.71 1.37 8.01
CA TYR A 146 -11.87 2.23 7.16
C TYR A 146 -11.61 1.61 5.79
N SER A 147 -11.59 0.27 5.68
CA SER A 147 -11.33 -0.44 4.43
C SER A 147 -12.44 -0.21 3.42
N LYS A 148 -13.69 -0.10 3.89
CA LYS A 148 -14.85 0.32 3.06
C LYS A 148 -14.72 1.75 2.54
N ASN A 149 -14.20 2.66 3.35
CA ASN A 149 -14.03 4.06 2.95
C ASN A 149 -12.93 4.19 1.90
N LEU A 150 -11.81 3.47 2.09
CA LEU A 150 -10.75 3.37 1.09
C LEU A 150 -11.25 2.76 -0.23
N GLN A 151 -12.05 1.69 -0.14
CA GLN A 151 -12.68 1.08 -1.32
C GLN A 151 -13.50 2.11 -2.10
N SER A 152 -14.37 2.82 -1.38
CA SER A 152 -15.28 3.82 -1.97
C SER A 152 -14.53 4.99 -2.59
N ALA A 153 -13.39 5.38 -2.01
CA ALA A 153 -12.57 6.49 -2.48
C ALA A 153 -11.71 6.13 -3.71
N PHE A 154 -11.18 4.91 -3.78
CA PHE A 154 -10.08 4.60 -4.71
C PHE A 154 -10.32 3.43 -5.67
N GLU A 155 -11.12 2.41 -5.30
CA GLU A 155 -11.20 1.16 -6.08
C GLU A 155 -11.68 1.42 -7.51
N GLU A 156 -12.69 2.26 -7.70
CA GLU A 156 -13.21 2.53 -9.05
C GLU A 156 -12.17 3.22 -9.96
N LEU A 157 -11.26 4.03 -9.40
CA LEU A 157 -10.14 4.60 -10.17
C LEU A 157 -9.11 3.51 -10.50
N PHE A 158 -8.81 2.62 -9.55
CA PHE A 158 -7.91 1.48 -9.80
C PHE A 158 -8.42 0.58 -10.92
N LEU A 159 -9.73 0.29 -10.92
CA LEU A 159 -10.39 -0.49 -11.98
C LEU A 159 -10.41 0.28 -13.31
N LYS A 160 -10.79 1.56 -13.30
CA LYS A 160 -10.88 2.41 -14.50
C LYS A 160 -9.55 2.49 -15.28
N TYR A 161 -8.43 2.55 -14.57
CA TYR A 161 -7.09 2.68 -15.16
C TYR A 161 -6.28 1.38 -15.19
N ASN A 162 -6.94 0.25 -14.89
CA ASN A 162 -6.38 -1.11 -14.90
C ASN A 162 -5.14 -1.28 -14.00
N VAL A 163 -5.11 -0.67 -12.82
CA VAL A 163 -4.00 -0.85 -11.86
C VAL A 163 -3.71 -2.35 -11.69
N ASP A 164 -2.43 -2.71 -11.80
CA ASP A 164 -2.04 -4.12 -11.82
C ASP A 164 -1.96 -4.69 -10.41
N ILE A 165 -1.37 -3.93 -9.49
CA ILE A 165 -1.13 -4.36 -8.11
C ILE A 165 -1.33 -3.18 -7.16
N VAL A 166 -1.96 -3.44 -6.03
CA VAL A 166 -2.05 -2.53 -4.89
C VAL A 166 -1.33 -3.16 -3.70
N ILE A 167 -0.37 -2.44 -3.14
CA ILE A 167 0.42 -2.90 -1.99
C ILE A 167 0.07 -2.04 -0.79
N SER A 168 -0.17 -2.71 0.33
CA SER A 168 -0.45 -2.06 1.60
C SER A 168 0.37 -2.62 2.75
N GLY A 169 0.47 -1.84 3.82
CA GLY A 169 1.06 -2.23 5.09
C GLY A 169 -0.02 -2.32 6.17
N HIS A 170 0.22 -1.62 7.28
CA HIS A 170 -0.66 -1.45 8.44
C HIS A 170 -1.05 -2.72 9.21
N ARG A 171 -1.48 -3.78 8.54
CA ARG A 171 -1.68 -5.10 9.16
C ARG A 171 -0.33 -5.81 9.24
N HIS A 172 0.06 -6.17 10.46
CA HIS A 172 1.38 -6.73 10.76
C HIS A 172 1.49 -8.21 10.39
N ARG A 173 1.36 -8.47 9.09
CA ARG A 173 1.44 -9.78 8.46
C ARG A 173 1.62 -9.63 6.95
N TYR A 174 1.88 -10.74 6.30
CA TYR A 174 1.74 -10.87 4.87
C TYR A 174 0.35 -11.41 4.53
N GLU A 175 -0.32 -10.83 3.55
CA GLU A 175 -1.44 -11.45 2.86
C GLU A 175 -1.33 -11.22 1.35
N ARG A 176 -1.69 -12.25 0.57
CA ARG A 176 -1.94 -12.09 -0.85
C ARG A 176 -3.37 -12.48 -1.17
N GLN A 177 -4.01 -11.60 -1.93
CA GLN A 177 -5.34 -11.81 -2.45
C GLN A 177 -5.29 -12.13 -3.95
N MET A 178 -6.39 -12.66 -4.47
CA MET A 178 -6.64 -12.79 -5.90
C MET A 178 -6.80 -11.39 -6.54
N PRO A 179 -6.87 -11.30 -7.88
CA PRO A 179 -7.46 -10.12 -8.52
C PRO A 179 -8.87 -9.87 -7.97
N ILE A 180 -9.19 -8.66 -7.52
CA ILE A 180 -10.51 -8.33 -6.93
C ILE A 180 -11.10 -7.11 -7.62
N ALA A 181 -12.39 -7.19 -7.95
CA ALA A 181 -13.18 -6.01 -8.30
C ALA A 181 -14.54 -6.09 -7.63
N ARG A 182 -14.89 -5.04 -6.88
CA ARG A 182 -16.20 -4.89 -6.21
C ARG A 182 -16.51 -6.11 -5.34
N ASN A 183 -15.57 -6.45 -4.46
CA ASN A 183 -15.65 -7.56 -3.48
C ASN A 183 -15.61 -8.98 -4.09
N ALA A 184 -15.60 -9.11 -5.41
CA ALA A 184 -15.58 -10.41 -6.08
C ALA A 184 -14.20 -10.72 -6.64
N ALA A 185 -13.71 -11.93 -6.33
CA ALA A 185 -12.52 -12.48 -6.97
C ALA A 185 -12.74 -12.57 -8.50
N LYS A 186 -11.75 -12.13 -9.27
CA LYS A 186 -11.70 -12.28 -10.72
C LYS A 186 -10.69 -13.37 -11.05
N THR A 187 -11.19 -14.49 -11.56
CA THR A 187 -10.40 -15.71 -11.78
C THR A 187 -9.91 -15.86 -13.22
N ASP A 188 -10.33 -14.98 -14.13
CA ASP A 188 -9.88 -14.99 -15.51
C ASP A 188 -8.35 -14.84 -15.59
N GLY A 189 -7.69 -15.81 -16.22
CA GLY A 189 -6.24 -15.83 -16.34
C GLY A 189 -5.49 -16.27 -15.08
N VAL A 190 -6.17 -16.70 -14.02
CA VAL A 190 -5.53 -17.21 -12.80
C VAL A 190 -5.32 -18.73 -12.89
N SER A 191 -4.07 -19.18 -12.69
CA SER A 191 -3.73 -20.61 -12.64
C SER A 191 -4.40 -21.32 -11.46
N SER A 192 -4.57 -22.65 -11.57
CA SER A 192 -5.20 -23.48 -10.54
C SER A 192 -4.47 -23.45 -9.19
N ASP A 193 -3.13 -23.34 -9.21
CA ASP A 193 -2.30 -23.19 -8.02
C ASP A 193 -2.24 -21.75 -7.49
N LYS A 194 -2.92 -20.81 -8.17
CA LYS A 194 -2.95 -19.37 -7.88
C LYS A 194 -1.57 -18.72 -7.83
N LYS A 195 -0.58 -19.25 -8.55
CA LYS A 195 0.79 -18.69 -8.61
C LYS A 195 1.08 -17.91 -9.89
N THR A 196 0.25 -18.03 -10.92
CA THR A 196 0.41 -17.30 -12.19
C THR A 196 -0.88 -16.59 -12.55
N TYR A 197 -0.77 -15.28 -12.84
CA TYR A 197 -1.89 -14.44 -13.25
C TYR A 197 -1.60 -13.87 -14.64
N THR A 198 -2.31 -14.33 -15.66
CA THR A 198 -2.13 -13.92 -17.06
C THR A 198 -3.17 -12.87 -17.43
N ASN A 199 -2.74 -11.66 -17.76
CA ASN A 199 -3.61 -10.55 -18.13
C ASN A 199 -4.81 -10.35 -17.15
N PRO A 200 -4.56 -10.30 -15.81
CA PRO A 200 -5.64 -10.16 -14.84
C PRO A 200 -6.48 -8.91 -15.13
N LYS A 201 -7.80 -9.02 -14.95
CA LYS A 201 -8.75 -7.95 -15.28
C LYS A 201 -9.10 -7.04 -14.10
N ALA A 202 -8.39 -7.20 -12.99
CA ALA A 202 -8.54 -6.41 -11.79
C ALA A 202 -7.21 -6.38 -11.03
N PRO A 203 -6.99 -5.39 -10.15
CA PRO A 203 -5.77 -5.32 -9.34
C PRO A 203 -5.63 -6.53 -8.42
N VAL A 204 -4.39 -7.01 -8.28
CA VAL A 204 -4.01 -7.92 -7.21
C VAL A 204 -3.69 -7.11 -5.96
N TYR A 205 -4.27 -7.48 -4.82
CA TYR A 205 -4.04 -6.79 -3.56
C TYR A 205 -3.05 -7.58 -2.68
N LEU A 206 -2.06 -6.87 -2.15
CA LEU A 206 -1.06 -7.39 -1.24
C LEU A 206 -1.07 -6.60 0.07
N VAL A 207 -0.96 -7.32 1.18
CA VAL A 207 -0.60 -6.77 2.48
C VAL A 207 0.81 -7.24 2.80
N SER A 208 1.74 -6.32 3.04
CA SER A 208 3.13 -6.59 3.37
C SER A 208 3.55 -5.71 4.56
N GLY A 209 2.81 -5.79 5.67
CA GLY A 209 3.04 -4.98 6.87
C GLY A 209 3.85 -5.70 7.98
N GLY A 210 4.22 -6.96 7.77
CA GLY A 210 4.99 -7.76 8.74
C GLY A 210 6.49 -7.51 8.72
N ALA A 211 6.96 -6.26 8.72
CA ALA A 211 8.38 -5.95 8.53
C ALA A 211 9.23 -6.00 9.82
N GLY A 212 8.62 -6.00 11.02
CA GLY A 212 9.35 -6.09 12.29
C GLY A 212 9.19 -4.92 13.26
N ASN A 213 8.04 -4.26 13.28
CA ASN A 213 7.75 -3.31 14.36
C ASN A 213 7.51 -4.06 15.70
N ILE A 214 7.41 -3.32 16.80
CA ILE A 214 7.31 -3.91 18.16
C ILE A 214 5.93 -4.53 18.46
N GLU A 215 4.90 -4.17 17.71
CA GLU A 215 3.55 -4.70 17.91
C GLU A 215 3.44 -6.11 17.33
N ALA A 216 2.49 -6.90 17.85
CA ALA A 216 2.40 -8.31 17.53
C ALA A 216 1.92 -8.57 16.09
N ASN A 217 2.49 -9.61 15.46
CA ASN A 217 1.96 -10.17 14.23
C ASN A 217 0.88 -11.21 14.53
N GLU A 218 -0.30 -11.05 13.94
CA GLU A 218 -1.44 -11.93 14.17
C GLU A 218 -2.08 -12.38 12.86
N LEU A 219 -2.44 -13.67 12.78
CA LEU A 219 -3.25 -14.20 11.68
C LEU A 219 -4.72 -13.91 11.97
N ASN A 220 -5.53 -13.86 10.91
CA ASN A 220 -6.97 -13.73 11.04
C ASN A 220 -7.70 -14.96 10.49
N ASN A 221 -8.74 -15.41 11.20
CA ASN A 221 -9.50 -16.62 10.88
C ASN A 221 -10.75 -16.37 10.01
N ASN A 222 -11.08 -15.11 9.75
CA ASN A 222 -12.14 -14.76 8.80
C ASN A 222 -11.82 -15.34 7.42
N LYS A 223 -12.87 -15.53 6.62
CA LYS A 223 -12.75 -16.13 5.29
C LYS A 223 -13.30 -15.20 4.25
N ALA A 224 -12.57 -15.08 3.15
CA ALA A 224 -13.04 -14.41 1.94
C ALA A 224 -12.64 -15.27 0.72
N SER A 225 -13.52 -15.33 -0.28
CA SER A 225 -13.29 -16.16 -1.48
C SER A 225 -12.08 -15.71 -2.30
N TRP A 226 -11.70 -14.43 -2.18
CA TRP A 226 -10.54 -13.84 -2.83
C TRP A 226 -9.22 -14.05 -2.08
N HIS A 227 -9.22 -14.61 -0.86
CA HIS A 227 -8.00 -14.82 -0.11
C HIS A 227 -7.15 -15.97 -0.67
N VAL A 228 -5.83 -15.80 -0.76
CA VAL A 228 -4.91 -16.85 -1.22
C VAL A 228 -4.03 -17.38 -0.11
N VAL A 229 -3.29 -16.51 0.56
CA VAL A 229 -2.32 -16.89 1.60
C VAL A 229 -2.13 -15.76 2.60
N GLN A 230 -1.84 -16.11 3.84
CA GLN A 230 -1.36 -15.21 4.88
C GLN A 230 -0.16 -15.81 5.61
N SER A 231 0.71 -14.96 6.15
CA SER A 231 1.79 -15.37 7.03
C SER A 231 2.06 -14.32 8.11
N LYS A 232 2.26 -14.78 9.34
CA LYS A 232 2.65 -13.93 10.49
C LYS A 232 4.16 -13.74 10.58
N ASP A 233 4.92 -14.32 9.66
CA ASP A 233 6.37 -14.22 9.66
C ASP A 233 6.81 -12.79 9.36
N TYR A 234 7.86 -12.35 10.05
CA TYR A 234 8.57 -11.15 9.64
C TYR A 234 9.22 -11.38 8.28
N GLY A 235 9.07 -10.43 7.36
CA GLY A 235 9.56 -10.61 6.01
C GLY A 235 9.60 -9.35 5.17
N ILE A 236 10.22 -9.50 4.00
CA ILE A 236 10.33 -8.46 2.97
C ILE A 236 9.86 -9.01 1.63
N MET A 237 9.33 -8.14 0.80
CA MET A 237 8.89 -8.46 -0.55
C MET A 237 9.96 -8.06 -1.57
N ASN A 238 10.36 -9.01 -2.41
CA ASN A 238 11.26 -8.76 -3.54
C ASN A 238 10.48 -8.85 -4.87
N VAL A 239 10.82 -7.98 -5.81
CA VAL A 239 10.16 -7.90 -7.12
C VAL A 239 11.19 -7.98 -8.23
N HIS A 240 11.01 -8.95 -9.13
CA HIS A 240 11.73 -9.01 -10.41
C HIS A 240 10.76 -8.63 -11.51
N VAL A 241 11.05 -7.55 -12.24
CA VAL A 241 10.13 -6.99 -13.24
C VAL A 241 10.80 -6.80 -14.59
N GLY A 242 10.08 -7.16 -15.64
CA GLY A 242 10.35 -6.78 -17.01
C GLY A 242 9.06 -6.39 -17.74
N PRO A 243 9.11 -6.03 -19.03
CA PRO A 243 7.94 -5.45 -19.73
C PRO A 243 6.71 -6.37 -19.82
N LYS A 244 6.91 -7.69 -19.75
CA LYS A 244 5.85 -8.72 -19.90
C LYS A 244 5.64 -9.61 -18.68
N SER A 245 6.51 -9.53 -17.68
CA SER A 245 6.42 -10.37 -16.49
C SER A 245 6.86 -9.62 -15.24
N MET A 246 6.15 -9.85 -14.14
CA MET A 246 6.47 -9.31 -12.82
C MET A 246 6.30 -10.41 -11.78
N GLN A 247 7.41 -10.83 -11.17
CA GLN A 247 7.44 -11.86 -10.12
C GLN A 247 7.64 -11.22 -8.75
N TRP A 248 6.83 -11.66 -7.80
CA TRP A 248 6.81 -11.21 -6.42
C TRP A 248 7.16 -12.38 -5.50
N THR A 249 8.11 -12.15 -4.59
CA THR A 249 8.58 -13.17 -3.65
C THR A 249 8.61 -12.58 -2.24
N TYR A 250 7.78 -13.11 -1.34
CA TYR A 250 7.84 -12.76 0.09
C TYR A 250 8.83 -13.68 0.80
N ILE A 251 9.84 -13.09 1.43
CA ILE A 251 10.96 -13.79 2.05
C ILE A 251 10.94 -13.53 3.55
N ASN A 252 10.98 -14.60 4.34
CA ASN A 252 11.08 -14.50 5.79
C ASN A 252 12.44 -13.87 6.19
N SER A 253 12.40 -12.81 7.01
CA SER A 253 13.55 -11.99 7.37
C SER A 253 14.58 -12.71 8.25
N ASP A 254 14.18 -13.74 8.99
CA ASP A 254 15.08 -14.54 9.84
C ASP A 254 15.64 -15.72 9.06
N SER A 255 14.78 -16.67 8.68
CA SER A 255 15.16 -17.92 8.02
C SER A 255 15.60 -17.78 6.56
N LYS A 256 15.35 -16.62 5.94
CA LYS A 256 15.60 -16.34 4.50
C LYS A 256 14.84 -17.25 3.54
N LYS A 257 13.86 -18.03 4.02
CA LYS A 257 13.04 -18.91 3.19
C LYS A 257 11.98 -18.11 2.44
N VAL A 258 11.68 -18.55 1.23
CA VAL A 258 10.52 -18.07 0.46
C VAL A 258 9.26 -18.59 1.14
N VAL A 259 8.42 -17.66 1.60
CA VAL A 259 7.12 -17.94 2.21
C VAL A 259 6.06 -18.05 1.12
N ASP A 260 6.12 -17.16 0.12
CA ASP A 260 5.20 -17.14 -1.00
C ASP A 260 5.85 -16.54 -2.24
N GLN A 261 5.41 -16.99 -3.42
CA GLN A 261 5.87 -16.48 -4.70
C GLN A 261 4.78 -16.62 -5.76
N PHE A 262 4.58 -15.55 -6.53
CA PHE A 262 3.65 -15.55 -7.66
C PHE A 262 4.15 -14.63 -8.79
N THR A 263 3.60 -14.81 -9.99
CA THR A 263 3.99 -14.05 -11.19
C THR A 263 2.76 -13.51 -11.90
N ILE A 264 2.82 -12.25 -12.33
CA ILE A 264 1.85 -11.63 -13.23
C ILE A 264 2.48 -11.49 -14.61
N THR A 265 1.76 -11.90 -15.65
CA THR A 265 2.21 -11.80 -17.05
C THR A 265 1.26 -10.98 -17.89
N LYS A 266 1.83 -10.29 -18.89
CA LYS A 266 1.11 -9.58 -19.95
C LYS A 266 1.48 -10.16 -21.30
N ASN A 267 0.47 -10.56 -22.06
CA ASN A 267 0.63 -11.11 -23.42
C ASN A 267 0.24 -10.08 -24.46
#